data_AF-A0A291GNL1-F1
#
_entry.id   AF-A0A291GNL1-F1
#
_cell.length_a   1.000
_cell.length_b   1.000
_cell.length_c   1.000
_cell.angle_alpha   90.00
_cell.angle_beta   90.00
_cell.angle_gamma   90.00
#
_symmetry.space_group_name_H-M   'P 1'
#
loop_
_entity.id
_entity.type
_entity.pdbx_description
1 polymer ?
#
loop_
_entity_poly.entity_id
_entity_poly.type
_entity_poly.pdbx_seq_one_letter_code
_entity_poly.pdbx_strand_id
1 'polypeptide(L)'
;MQEHRDDDRAGRTLSPMRYRLGFWIGPAPADAEAACAELYTRVRLAEEIWREFDRPPPPVPRIRGFVDAVLGVLPADPAESSPWKHSDVADDAMADTFTPTIRGPHRGAIAILTRLAHDHGLQAFDLAAHRLLDAAEVIEVDGGLWTDAHLGGGADQPEFFDCRGPEIARERLGLPAQDPETAEEGTDAR
;
A
#
# COMPACT_ATOMS: atom_id res chain seq x y z
N MET A 1 2.46 56.92 8.80
CA MET A 1 1.30 56.00 8.83
C MET A 1 1.49 55.06 7.64
N GLN A 2 2.11 53.91 7.87
CA GLN A 2 2.22 52.82 6.92
C GLN A 2 2.51 51.56 7.72
N GLU A 3 1.49 50.73 7.85
CA GLU A 3 1.52 49.38 8.44
C GLU A 3 2.41 48.50 7.55
N HIS A 4 3.50 47.98 8.11
CA HIS A 4 4.20 46.83 7.55
C HIS A 4 3.54 45.59 8.15
N ARG A 5 2.60 44.99 7.40
CA ARG A 5 2.09 43.66 7.69
C ARG A 5 3.08 42.66 7.12
N ASP A 6 3.99 42.20 7.97
CA ASP A 6 4.64 40.89 7.81
C ASP A 6 3.61 39.84 8.22
N ASP A 7 2.77 39.43 7.27
CA ASP A 7 1.85 38.29 7.43
C ASP A 7 2.36 37.12 6.58
N ASP A 8 2.76 36.06 7.29
CA ASP A 8 2.59 34.65 6.94
C ASP A 8 2.95 34.23 5.51
N ARG A 9 4.26 34.14 5.26
CA ARG A 9 4.80 33.14 4.34
C ARG A 9 5.21 31.88 5.11
N ALA A 10 4.29 31.36 5.93
CA ALA A 10 4.42 30.02 6.50
C ALA A 10 4.49 29.02 5.33
N GLY A 11 5.62 28.33 5.23
CA GLY A 11 5.86 27.29 4.24
C GLY A 11 4.71 26.29 4.24
N ARG A 12 4.03 26.18 3.10
CA ARG A 12 3.26 24.98 2.80
C ARG A 12 4.28 23.86 2.62
N THR A 13 4.62 23.19 3.72
CA THR A 13 5.19 21.85 3.67
C THR A 13 4.13 21.01 2.97
N LEU A 14 4.33 20.70 1.69
CA LEU A 14 3.46 19.75 0.99
C LEU A 14 3.46 18.48 1.83
N SER A 15 2.28 18.08 2.33
CA SER A 15 2.13 16.81 3.03
C SER A 15 2.77 15.71 2.17
N PRO A 16 3.69 14.90 2.72
CA PRO A 16 4.33 13.86 1.93
C PRO A 16 3.26 12.94 1.36
N MET A 17 3.35 12.68 0.05
CA MET A 17 2.40 11.86 -0.67
C MET A 17 2.37 10.45 -0.08
N ARG A 18 1.15 9.98 0.21
CA ARG A 18 0.89 8.62 0.71
C ARG A 18 0.83 7.68 -0.48
N TYR A 19 1.61 6.62 -0.43
CA TYR A 19 1.68 5.60 -1.46
C TYR A 19 1.43 4.24 -0.82
N ARG A 20 0.51 3.45 -1.40
CA ARG A 20 0.03 2.20 -0.81
C ARG A 20 0.56 1.00 -1.57
N LEU A 21 1.03 0.00 -0.83
CA LEU A 21 1.43 -1.29 -1.37
C LEU A 21 0.58 -2.39 -0.74
N GLY A 22 0.38 -3.47 -1.48
CA GLY A 22 -0.32 -4.67 -1.01
C GLY A 22 0.63 -5.85 -1.03
N PHE A 23 0.66 -6.60 0.06
CA PHE A 23 1.44 -7.82 0.20
C PHE A 23 0.56 -8.95 0.69
N TRP A 24 0.69 -10.14 0.12
CA TRP A 24 -0.05 -11.30 0.60
C TRP A 24 0.64 -12.62 0.29
N ILE A 25 0.22 -13.67 1.00
CA ILE A 25 0.70 -15.03 0.77
C ILE A 25 -0.21 -15.74 -0.21
N GLY A 26 0.33 -16.21 -1.33
CA GLY A 26 -0.46 -17.00 -2.26
C GLY A 26 0.26 -17.24 -3.59
N PRO A 27 -0.39 -18.00 -4.49
CA PRO A 27 0.09 -18.14 -5.85
C PRO A 27 0.15 -16.77 -6.54
N ALA A 28 1.06 -16.63 -7.50
CA ALA A 28 1.09 -15.47 -8.37
C ALA A 28 -0.23 -15.42 -9.16
N PRO A 29 -0.95 -14.28 -9.13
CA PRO A 29 -2.11 -14.06 -9.99
C PRO A 29 -1.73 -14.15 -11.48
N ALA A 30 -2.69 -14.52 -12.33
CA ALA A 30 -2.45 -14.66 -13.76
C ALA A 30 -2.15 -13.32 -14.46
N ASP A 31 -2.75 -12.24 -13.97
CA ASP A 31 -2.62 -10.89 -14.51
C ASP A 31 -2.91 -9.83 -13.42
N ALA A 32 -2.78 -8.57 -13.81
CA ALA A 32 -3.02 -7.41 -12.95
C ALA A 32 -4.45 -7.33 -12.40
N GLU A 33 -5.46 -7.70 -13.20
CA GLU A 33 -6.85 -7.66 -12.80
C GLU A 33 -7.15 -8.74 -11.74
N ALA A 34 -6.64 -9.94 -11.94
CA ALA A 34 -6.69 -11.03 -10.97
C ALA A 34 -5.92 -10.69 -9.68
N ALA A 35 -4.79 -10.00 -9.77
CA ALA A 35 -4.04 -9.52 -8.62
C ALA A 35 -4.82 -8.48 -7.82
N CYS A 36 -5.43 -7.52 -8.52
CA CYS A 36 -6.32 -6.53 -7.94
C CYS A 36 -7.46 -7.24 -7.18
N ALA A 37 -8.17 -8.16 -7.85
CA ALA A 37 -9.26 -8.92 -7.24
C ALA A 37 -8.83 -9.72 -6.02
N GLU A 38 -7.67 -10.39 -6.07
CA GLU A 38 -7.16 -11.18 -4.95
C GLU A 38 -6.88 -10.33 -3.71
N LEU A 39 -6.19 -9.19 -3.88
CA LEU A 39 -5.93 -8.26 -2.78
C LEU A 39 -7.23 -7.77 -2.15
N TYR A 40 -8.19 -7.34 -2.97
CA TYR A 40 -9.50 -6.90 -2.49
C TYR A 40 -10.26 -8.01 -1.76
N THR A 41 -10.30 -9.23 -2.30
CA THR A 41 -10.93 -10.37 -1.63
C THR A 41 -10.34 -10.58 -0.23
N ARG A 42 -9.02 -10.55 -0.10
CA ARG A 42 -8.33 -10.76 1.17
C ARG A 42 -8.61 -9.68 2.21
N VAL A 43 -8.50 -8.41 1.81
CA VAL A 43 -8.81 -7.28 2.69
C VAL A 43 -10.26 -7.37 3.18
N ARG A 44 -11.21 -7.69 2.29
CA ARG A 44 -12.62 -7.82 2.67
C ARG A 44 -12.89 -8.98 3.60
N LEU A 45 -12.30 -10.15 3.36
CA LEU A 45 -12.40 -11.29 4.28
C LEU A 45 -11.85 -10.95 5.67
N ALA A 46 -10.74 -10.23 5.74
CA ALA A 46 -10.19 -9.80 7.02
C ALA A 46 -11.07 -8.75 7.73
N GLU A 47 -11.67 -7.81 6.99
CA GLU A 47 -12.65 -6.87 7.52
C GLU A 47 -13.89 -7.59 8.07
N GLU A 48 -14.38 -8.64 7.41
CA GLU A 48 -15.50 -9.44 7.87
C GLU A 48 -15.17 -10.17 9.18
N ILE A 49 -14.00 -10.79 9.27
CA ILE A 49 -13.51 -11.40 10.51
C ILE A 49 -13.40 -10.35 11.62
N TRP A 50 -12.85 -9.17 11.32
CA TRP A 50 -12.77 -8.10 12.31
C TRP A 50 -14.17 -7.72 12.83
N ARG A 51 -15.14 -7.51 11.94
CA ARG A 51 -16.53 -7.21 12.33
C ARG A 51 -17.16 -8.29 13.21
N GLU A 52 -16.88 -9.56 12.93
CA GLU A 52 -17.41 -10.68 13.70
C GLU A 52 -16.79 -10.79 15.11
N PHE A 53 -15.48 -10.56 15.22
CA PHE A 53 -14.72 -10.82 16.45
C PHE A 53 -14.31 -9.56 17.24
N ASP A 54 -14.70 -8.36 16.76
CA ASP A 54 -14.32 -7.04 17.30
C ASP A 54 -12.81 -6.86 17.51
N ARG A 55 -12.01 -7.56 16.70
CA ARG A 55 -10.55 -7.45 16.64
C ARG A 55 -10.01 -7.91 15.28
N PRO A 56 -8.95 -7.29 14.75
CA PRO A 56 -8.33 -7.76 13.51
C PRO A 56 -7.78 -9.18 13.68
N PRO A 57 -7.83 -10.03 12.64
CA PRO A 57 -7.17 -11.33 12.69
C PRO A 57 -5.65 -11.14 12.84
N PRO A 58 -4.99 -11.89 13.75
CA PRO A 58 -3.56 -11.73 13.96
C PRO A 58 -2.77 -12.09 12.69
N PRO A 59 -1.61 -11.46 12.44
CA PRO A 59 -0.77 -11.80 11.30
C PRO A 59 -0.26 -13.24 11.41
N VAL A 60 -0.25 -13.93 10.28
CA VAL A 60 0.39 -15.25 10.20
C VAL A 60 1.92 -15.11 10.30
N PRO A 61 2.65 -16.15 10.77
CA PRO A 61 4.08 -16.05 11.04
C PRO A 61 4.94 -15.54 9.87
N ARG A 62 4.56 -15.86 8.63
CA ARG A 62 5.28 -15.42 7.43
C ARG A 62 5.11 -13.92 7.16
N ILE A 63 3.91 -13.36 7.35
CA ILE A 63 3.69 -11.91 7.25
C ILE A 63 4.48 -11.20 8.36
N ARG A 64 4.40 -11.70 9.60
CA ARG A 64 5.19 -11.14 10.71
C ARG A 64 6.69 -11.12 10.39
N GLY A 65 7.25 -12.23 9.93
CA GLY A 65 8.65 -12.30 9.55
C GLY A 65 9.03 -11.34 8.41
N PHE A 66 8.14 -11.14 7.44
CA PHE A 66 8.34 -10.14 6.39
C PHE A 66 8.39 -8.71 6.97
N VAL A 67 7.41 -8.35 7.80
CA VAL A 67 7.36 -7.00 8.40
C VAL A 67 8.55 -6.76 9.33
N ASP A 68 8.96 -7.76 10.12
CA ASP A 68 10.16 -7.67 10.97
C ASP A 68 11.42 -7.43 10.12
N ALA A 69 11.56 -8.12 8.98
CA ALA A 69 12.66 -7.91 8.05
C ALA A 69 12.65 -6.51 7.42
N VAL A 70 11.46 -6.01 7.05
CA VAL A 70 11.28 -4.63 6.57
C VAL A 70 11.74 -3.63 7.62
N LEU A 71 11.25 -3.75 8.86
CA LEU A 71 11.61 -2.82 9.94
C LEU A 71 13.09 -2.89 10.34
N GLY A 72 13.77 -4.00 10.05
CA GLY A 72 15.22 -4.13 10.19
C GLY A 72 16.03 -3.26 9.19
N VAL A 73 15.46 -2.92 8.04
CA VAL A 73 16.11 -2.14 6.97
C VAL A 73 15.54 -0.72 6.86
N LEU A 74 14.22 -0.60 6.97
CA LEU A 74 13.45 0.63 6.93
C LEU A 74 12.76 0.78 8.29
N PRO A 75 13.48 1.30 9.31
CA PRO A 75 12.91 1.40 10.64
C PRO A 75 11.68 2.30 10.65
N ALA A 76 10.72 1.95 11.49
CA ALA A 76 9.62 2.84 11.81
C ALA A 76 10.20 4.11 12.43
N ASP A 77 9.99 5.24 11.77
CA ASP A 77 10.58 6.50 12.20
C ASP A 77 9.50 7.53 12.58
N PRO A 78 9.33 7.80 13.89
CA PRO A 78 8.44 8.86 14.37
C PRO A 78 8.87 10.25 13.91
N ALA A 79 10.15 10.45 13.60
CA ALA A 79 10.73 11.70 13.13
C ALA A 79 10.64 11.88 11.61
N GLU A 80 9.86 11.04 10.92
CA GLU A 80 9.44 11.28 9.54
C GLU A 80 10.53 11.18 8.45
N SER A 81 11.74 10.72 8.81
CA SER A 81 12.88 10.59 7.89
C SER A 81 12.94 9.24 7.15
N SER A 82 12.23 8.23 7.65
CA SER A 82 12.03 6.95 6.95
C SER A 82 10.90 7.04 5.92
N PRO A 83 11.06 6.43 4.72
CA PRO A 83 9.94 6.22 3.80
C PRO A 83 8.82 5.38 4.42
N TRP A 84 9.13 4.56 5.43
CA TRP A 84 8.15 3.75 6.15
C TRP A 84 7.32 4.61 7.10
N LYS A 85 5.99 4.49 7.05
CA LYS A 85 5.12 5.18 8.00
C LYS A 85 5.24 4.53 9.37
N HIS A 86 5.55 5.34 10.39
CA HIS A 86 5.85 4.91 11.76
C HIS A 86 4.83 3.96 12.41
N SER A 87 3.58 3.95 11.95
CA SER A 87 2.52 3.14 12.54
C SER A 87 2.44 1.73 12.02
N ASP A 88 2.94 1.44 10.81
CA ASP A 88 2.58 0.21 10.11
C ASP A 88 3.54 -0.92 10.54
N VAL A 89 3.10 -1.74 11.47
CA VAL A 89 3.84 -2.88 12.04
C VAL A 89 3.12 -4.19 11.75
N ALA A 90 3.72 -5.31 12.17
CA ALA A 90 3.16 -6.64 11.91
C ALA A 90 1.73 -6.79 12.44
N ASP A 91 1.41 -6.14 13.56
CA ASP A 91 0.08 -6.23 14.19
C ASP A 91 -1.01 -5.46 13.41
N ASP A 92 -0.64 -4.60 12.46
CA ASP A 92 -1.57 -3.96 11.52
C ASP A 92 -1.86 -4.82 10.29
N ALA A 93 -1.14 -5.92 10.12
CA ALA A 93 -1.43 -6.87 9.06
C ALA A 93 -2.67 -7.70 9.39
N MET A 94 -3.38 -8.03 8.33
CA MET A 94 -4.67 -8.68 8.33
C MET A 94 -4.50 -10.14 7.91
N ALA A 95 -4.33 -11.03 8.90
CA ALA A 95 -4.06 -12.45 8.66
C ALA A 95 -2.83 -12.68 7.75
N ASP A 96 -3.07 -12.99 6.48
CA ASP A 96 -2.06 -13.34 5.48
C ASP A 96 -1.80 -12.21 4.47
N THR A 97 -2.29 -11.00 4.77
CA THR A 97 -2.25 -9.82 3.91
C THR A 97 -1.80 -8.60 4.70
N PHE A 98 -1.02 -7.72 4.08
CA PHE A 98 -0.55 -6.49 4.69
C PHE A 98 -0.57 -5.35 3.66
N THR A 99 -1.16 -4.21 4.03
CA THR A 99 -1.32 -3.07 3.13
C THR A 99 -0.76 -1.79 3.75
N PRO A 100 0.57 -1.66 3.88
CA PRO A 100 1.18 -0.49 4.49
C PRO A 100 1.04 0.74 3.58
N THR A 101 1.05 1.89 4.23
CA THR A 101 1.24 3.19 3.57
C THR A 101 2.68 3.61 3.76
N ILE A 102 3.36 3.95 2.68
CA ILE A 102 4.70 4.54 2.71
C ILE A 102 4.66 5.97 2.17
N ARG A 103 5.69 6.75 2.50
CA ARG A 103 5.94 8.06 1.89
C ARG A 103 6.60 7.82 0.54
N GLY A 104 6.02 8.35 -0.53
CA GLY A 104 6.54 8.04 -1.84
C GLY A 104 5.70 8.57 -2.99
N PRO A 105 5.95 8.06 -4.21
CA PRO A 105 6.75 6.86 -4.51
C PRO A 105 8.27 7.04 -4.30
N HIS A 106 8.89 6.20 -3.44
CA HIS A 106 10.34 6.17 -3.22
C HIS A 106 10.94 4.87 -3.78
N ARG A 107 11.52 4.94 -4.98
CA ARG A 107 11.99 3.75 -5.74
C ARG A 107 12.91 2.83 -4.94
N GLY A 108 13.86 3.36 -4.19
CA GLY A 108 14.74 2.51 -3.37
C GLY A 108 14.01 1.74 -2.26
N ALA A 109 13.09 2.39 -1.54
CA ALA A 109 12.27 1.72 -0.52
C ALA A 109 11.35 0.69 -1.15
N ILE A 110 10.69 1.01 -2.27
CA ILE A 110 9.83 0.07 -2.99
C ILE A 110 10.64 -1.14 -3.47
N ALA A 111 11.85 -0.94 -4.00
CA ALA A 111 12.73 -2.02 -4.40
C ALA A 111 13.12 -2.95 -3.23
N ILE A 112 13.44 -2.38 -2.06
CA ILE A 112 13.70 -3.15 -0.83
C ILE A 112 12.46 -3.96 -0.45
N LEU A 113 11.28 -3.34 -0.43
CA LEU A 113 10.03 -3.99 -0.05
C LEU A 113 9.67 -5.12 -1.01
N THR A 114 9.78 -4.89 -2.32
CA THR A 114 9.56 -5.90 -3.35
C THR A 114 10.52 -7.06 -3.16
N ARG A 115 11.82 -6.79 -3.00
CA ARG A 115 12.81 -7.86 -2.80
C ARG A 115 12.51 -8.70 -1.56
N LEU A 116 12.25 -8.05 -0.42
CA LEU A 116 11.92 -8.74 0.83
C LEU A 116 10.60 -9.53 0.72
N ALA A 117 9.59 -9.01 0.02
CA ALA A 117 8.35 -9.73 -0.18
C ALA A 117 8.60 -11.04 -0.94
N HIS A 118 9.37 -10.98 -2.04
CA HIS A 118 9.73 -12.17 -2.82
C HIS A 118 10.59 -13.15 -2.02
N ASP A 119 11.59 -12.67 -1.26
CA ASP A 119 12.43 -13.52 -0.41
C ASP A 119 11.62 -14.25 0.68
N HIS A 120 10.49 -13.66 1.10
CA HIS A 120 9.55 -14.26 2.05
C HIS A 120 8.40 -15.04 1.37
N GLY A 121 8.35 -15.11 0.03
CA GLY A 121 7.31 -15.81 -0.72
C GLY A 121 5.95 -15.12 -0.70
N LEU A 122 5.93 -13.79 -0.68
CA LEU A 122 4.75 -12.95 -0.80
C LEU A 122 4.66 -12.37 -2.21
N GLN A 123 3.43 -12.07 -2.62
CA GLN A 123 3.18 -11.18 -3.73
C GLN A 123 3.36 -9.72 -3.27
N ALA A 124 3.83 -8.84 -4.16
CA ALA A 124 3.91 -7.40 -3.94
C ALA A 124 3.11 -6.69 -5.04
N PHE A 125 2.23 -5.77 -4.67
CA PHE A 125 1.34 -5.08 -5.59
C PHE A 125 1.35 -3.58 -5.34
N ASP A 126 1.52 -2.82 -6.41
CA ASP A 126 1.35 -1.38 -6.43
C ASP A 126 -0.14 -1.07 -6.60
N LEU A 127 -0.78 -0.53 -5.55
CA LEU A 127 -2.20 -0.17 -5.60
C LEU A 127 -2.44 1.00 -6.54
N ALA A 128 -1.49 1.93 -6.69
CA ALA A 128 -1.65 3.11 -7.51
C ALA A 128 -1.47 2.81 -9.01
N ALA A 129 -0.54 1.90 -9.36
CA ALA A 129 -0.35 1.43 -10.76
C ALA A 129 -1.16 0.18 -11.12
N HIS A 130 -1.89 -0.40 -10.17
CA HIS A 130 -2.66 -1.62 -10.37
C HIS A 130 -1.85 -2.77 -10.98
N ARG A 131 -0.65 -3.04 -10.44
CA ARG A 131 0.23 -4.09 -10.97
C ARG A 131 1.02 -4.82 -9.91
N LEU A 132 1.45 -6.05 -10.26
CA LEU A 132 2.45 -6.77 -9.48
C LEU A 132 3.84 -6.14 -9.66
N LEU A 133 4.60 -6.15 -8.58
CA LEU A 133 6.00 -5.76 -8.56
C LEU A 133 6.85 -7.02 -8.54
N ASP A 134 7.70 -7.19 -9.54
CA ASP A 134 8.54 -8.37 -9.69
C ASP A 134 9.95 -8.12 -9.12
N ALA A 135 10.57 -9.15 -8.53
CA ALA A 135 11.96 -9.09 -8.10
C ALA A 135 12.93 -8.87 -9.27
N ALA A 136 12.55 -9.24 -10.50
CA ALA A 136 13.33 -8.96 -11.71
C ALA A 136 13.41 -7.46 -12.05
N GLU A 137 12.45 -6.66 -11.57
CA GLU A 137 12.43 -5.19 -11.72
C GLU A 137 13.25 -4.49 -10.62
N VAL A 138 13.92 -5.26 -9.75
CA VAL A 138 14.83 -4.75 -8.72
C VAL A 138 16.27 -4.87 -9.20
N ILE A 139 16.94 -3.73 -9.28
CA ILE A 139 18.33 -3.60 -9.73
C ILE A 139 19.20 -2.99 -8.63
N GLU A 140 20.50 -3.24 -8.70
CA GLU A 140 21.49 -2.61 -7.81
C GLU A 140 22.14 -1.41 -8.52
N VAL A 141 22.13 -0.25 -7.87
CA VAL A 141 22.71 1.00 -8.36
C VAL A 141 23.51 1.64 -7.22
N ASP A 142 24.80 1.88 -7.44
CA ASP A 142 25.72 2.52 -6.48
C ASP A 142 25.71 1.88 -5.07
N GLY A 143 25.53 0.56 -4.99
CA GLY A 143 25.48 -0.20 -3.73
C GLY A 143 24.14 -0.12 -2.99
N GLY A 144 23.10 0.42 -3.63
CA GLY A 144 21.72 0.44 -3.13
C GLY A 144 20.75 -0.29 -4.08
N LEU A 145 19.60 -0.70 -3.55
CA LEU A 145 18.53 -1.26 -4.37
C LEU A 145 17.69 -0.15 -4.99
N TRP A 146 17.27 -0.39 -6.24
CA TRP A 146 16.41 0.50 -7.01
C TRP A 146 15.43 -0.32 -7.84
N THR A 147 14.31 0.28 -8.24
CA THR A 147 13.37 -0.36 -9.17
C THR A 147 13.15 0.51 -10.40
N ASP A 148 13.22 -0.12 -11.56
CA ASP A 148 12.86 0.47 -12.85
C ASP A 148 11.37 0.30 -13.18
N ALA A 149 10.61 -0.39 -12.31
CA ALA A 149 9.18 -0.58 -12.45
C ALA A 149 8.46 0.75 -12.70
N HIS A 150 7.40 0.67 -13.51
CA HIS A 150 6.45 1.75 -13.64
C HIS A 150 5.61 1.82 -12.36
N LEU A 151 5.78 2.90 -11.60
CA LEU A 151 5.08 3.12 -10.34
C LEU A 151 3.92 4.08 -10.57
N GLY A 152 2.81 3.83 -9.87
CA GLY A 152 1.64 4.71 -9.89
C GLY A 152 1.79 5.85 -8.90
N GLY A 153 0.80 6.75 -8.88
CA GLY A 153 0.75 7.84 -7.90
C GLY A 153 1.82 8.91 -8.18
N GLY A 154 1.44 9.91 -8.95
CA GLY A 154 2.21 11.16 -9.13
C GLY A 154 1.47 12.33 -8.53
N ALA A 155 2.10 13.52 -8.43
CA ALA A 155 1.45 14.72 -7.89
C ALA A 155 0.17 15.09 -8.64
N ASP A 156 0.07 14.67 -9.91
CA ASP A 156 -1.02 14.97 -10.82
C ASP A 156 -1.83 13.73 -11.24
N GLN A 157 -1.57 12.56 -10.63
CA GLN A 157 -2.29 11.31 -10.94
C GLN A 157 -2.82 10.69 -9.65
N PRO A 158 -4.11 10.90 -9.31
CA PRO A 158 -4.74 10.13 -8.24
C PRO A 158 -4.61 8.64 -8.51
N GLU A 159 -4.68 7.81 -7.48
CA GLU A 159 -4.79 6.35 -7.63
C GLU A 159 -5.98 6.05 -8.55
N PHE A 160 -5.71 5.79 -9.84
CA PHE A 160 -6.75 5.52 -10.81
C PHE A 160 -7.09 4.04 -10.74
N PHE A 161 -8.26 3.76 -10.17
CA PHE A 161 -8.87 2.44 -10.17
C PHE A 161 -9.40 2.08 -11.56
N ASP A 162 -8.50 1.81 -12.51
CA ASP A 162 -8.85 1.23 -13.83
C ASP A 162 -8.63 -0.29 -13.81
N CYS A 163 -9.06 -0.95 -12.73
CA CYS A 163 -9.12 -2.41 -12.63
C CYS A 163 -10.55 -2.81 -12.22
N ARG A 164 -11.08 -3.93 -12.75
CA ARG A 164 -12.35 -4.51 -12.23
C ARG A 164 -12.15 -5.39 -11.00
N GLY A 165 -11.01 -5.24 -10.33
CA GLY A 165 -10.62 -6.03 -9.16
C GLY A 165 -11.66 -6.01 -8.04
N PRO A 166 -12.15 -4.83 -7.61
CA PRO A 166 -13.21 -4.72 -6.62
C PRO A 166 -14.49 -5.48 -7.03
N GLU A 167 -14.93 -5.36 -8.27
CA GLU A 167 -16.13 -6.01 -8.78
C GLU A 167 -15.96 -7.54 -8.78
N ILE A 168 -14.85 -8.03 -9.30
CA ILE A 168 -14.53 -9.47 -9.32
C ILE A 168 -14.42 -9.99 -7.87
N ALA A 169 -13.80 -9.23 -6.96
CA ALA A 169 -13.73 -9.62 -5.56
C ALA A 169 -15.11 -9.75 -4.92
N ARG A 170 -16.04 -8.85 -5.24
CA ARG A 170 -17.44 -8.92 -4.77
C ARG A 170 -18.17 -10.13 -5.35
N GLU A 171 -18.02 -10.39 -6.65
CA GLU A 171 -18.58 -11.58 -7.30
C GLU A 171 -18.07 -12.87 -6.63
N ARG A 172 -16.77 -12.96 -6.33
CA ARG A 172 -16.16 -14.10 -5.61
C ARG A 172 -16.74 -14.29 -4.21
N LEU A 173 -17.06 -13.19 -3.54
CA LEU A 173 -17.61 -13.18 -2.17
C LEU A 173 -19.15 -13.29 -2.15
N GLY A 174 -19.82 -13.34 -3.31
CA GLY A 174 -21.28 -13.35 -3.39
C GLY A 174 -21.93 -12.05 -2.90
N LEU A 175 -21.20 -10.94 -2.89
CA LEU A 175 -21.69 -9.62 -2.49
C LEU A 175 -22.47 -8.97 -3.64
N PRO A 176 -23.50 -8.15 -3.36
CA PRO A 176 -24.26 -7.45 -4.41
C PRO A 176 -23.33 -6.53 -5.22
N ALA A 177 -23.69 -6.14 -6.44
CA ALA A 177 -22.96 -5.07 -7.14
C ALA A 177 -23.03 -3.77 -6.32
N GLN A 178 -22.01 -2.89 -6.40
CA GLN A 178 -22.17 -1.54 -5.86
C GLN A 178 -23.06 -0.74 -6.80
N ASP A 179 -24.00 0.01 -6.23
CA ASP A 179 -24.73 1.02 -7.00
C ASP A 179 -23.77 2.14 -7.37
N PRO A 180 -23.68 2.52 -8.65
CA PRO A 180 -22.74 3.55 -9.11
C PRO A 180 -22.96 4.91 -8.43
N GLU A 181 -24.15 5.18 -7.89
CA GLU A 181 -24.49 6.43 -7.19
C GLU A 181 -23.85 6.57 -5.80
N THR A 182 -23.31 5.49 -5.20
CA THR A 182 -22.70 5.55 -3.85
C THR A 182 -21.17 5.61 -3.86
N ALA A 183 -20.52 5.56 -5.03
CA ALA A 183 -19.06 5.54 -5.14
C ALA A 183 -18.40 6.92 -5.01
N GLU A 184 -19.14 8.03 -5.13
CA GLU A 184 -18.57 9.39 -5.14
C GLU A 184 -18.58 10.12 -3.78
N GLU A 185 -19.28 9.66 -2.76
CA GLU A 185 -19.44 10.42 -1.48
C GLU A 185 -18.31 10.20 -0.43
N GLY A 186 -17.18 9.60 -0.82
CA GLY A 186 -16.07 9.30 0.11
C GLY A 186 -14.92 10.31 0.16
N THR A 187 -14.91 11.35 -0.68
CA THR A 187 -13.71 12.21 -0.85
C THR A 187 -13.86 13.63 -0.28
N ASP A 188 -14.85 13.90 0.56
CA ASP A 188 -14.91 15.17 1.28
C ASP A 188 -15.67 15.03 2.61
N ALA A 189 -14.93 14.76 3.70
CA ALA A 189 -15.26 15.23 5.05
C ALA A 189 -14.28 14.68 6.12
N ARG A 190 -13.21 15.44 6.38
CA ARG A 190 -12.83 16.04 7.69
C ARG A 190 -11.32 16.15 7.89
#